data_AF-A0A6A4HZ14-F1
#
_entry.id   AF-A0A6A4HZ14-F1
#
_cell.length_a   1.000
_cell.length_b   1.000
_cell.length_c   1.000
_cell.angle_alpha   90.00
_cell.angle_beta   90.00
_cell.angle_gamma   90.00
#
_symmetry.space_group_name_H-M   'P 1'
#
loop_
_entity.id
_entity.type
_entity.pdbx_description
1 polymer ?
#
loop_
_entity_poly.entity_id
_entity_poly.type
_entity_poly.pdbx_seq_one_letter_code
_entity_poly.pdbx_strand_id
1 'polypeptide(L)'
;MVLSAAPSFNVDRTRWNRAWEQGLARLYGSQDTPSYTGPSFIDRGTESMWDLFTASDVTVQITSIMVNEAAILQRNLTRDSALRLAENNFESEWKNCTSETREKWILEGLVRVCQAHPDFEQRRLYCPEVTLLRLNSKGKGQPFLDLLRALCLDDLDTVPSNPKPLPSDAFDRFIGYNISTQNRGCQLFQLSQFTKRTHFLVMFVWNVLLAFHGESKTFPSS
;
A
#
# COMPACT_ATOMS: atom_id res chain seq x y z
N MET A 1 7.25 12.14 13.96
CA MET A 1 6.97 11.00 14.85
C MET A 1 8.21 10.11 14.82
N VAL A 2 9.01 10.12 15.89
CA VAL A 2 10.24 9.30 15.94
C VAL A 2 9.81 7.88 16.33
N LEU A 3 9.77 6.97 15.36
CA LEU A 3 9.71 5.54 15.64
C LEU A 3 11.00 5.21 16.42
N SER A 4 10.90 4.53 17.56
CA SER A 4 12.10 4.03 18.28
C SER A 4 13.02 3.34 17.28
N ALA A 5 14.34 3.37 17.48
CA ALA A 5 15.32 2.75 16.59
C ALA A 5 14.97 1.28 16.29
N ALA A 6 14.18 1.07 15.25
CA ALA A 6 13.80 -0.25 14.78
C ALA A 6 15.04 -0.86 14.14
N PRO A 7 15.28 -2.18 14.31
CA PRO A 7 16.34 -2.82 13.56
C PRO A 7 16.04 -2.71 12.05
N SER A 8 17.08 -2.71 11.23
CA SER A 8 16.92 -2.85 9.78
C SER A 8 16.28 -4.20 9.45
N PHE A 9 15.45 -4.26 8.40
CA PHE A 9 14.95 -5.52 7.86
C PHE A 9 16.07 -6.47 7.38
N ASN A 10 17.29 -5.97 7.15
CA ASN A 10 18.44 -6.83 6.84
C ASN A 10 18.99 -7.57 8.07
N VAL A 11 18.63 -7.12 9.28
CA VAL A 11 19.11 -7.69 10.56
C VAL A 11 18.04 -8.58 11.19
N ASP A 12 16.83 -8.05 11.36
CA ASP A 12 15.71 -8.77 11.98
C ASP A 12 14.38 -8.28 11.41
N ARG A 13 13.90 -8.99 10.38
CA ARG A 13 12.67 -8.66 9.64
C ARG A 13 11.43 -8.68 10.55
N THR A 14 11.38 -9.61 11.49
CA THR A 14 10.23 -9.77 12.38
C THR A 14 10.16 -8.61 13.37
N ARG A 15 11.28 -8.26 14.01
CA ARG A 15 11.33 -7.13 14.95
C ARG A 15 11.20 -5.79 14.24
N TRP A 16 11.76 -5.66 13.05
CA TRP A 16 11.57 -4.50 12.16
C TRP A 16 10.07 -4.27 11.89
N ASN A 17 9.39 -5.30 11.39
CA ASN A 17 7.97 -5.20 11.07
C ASN A 17 7.11 -4.92 12.32
N ARG A 18 7.39 -5.61 13.43
CA ARG A 18 6.68 -5.40 14.69
C ARG A 18 6.81 -3.96 15.21
N ALA A 19 8.00 -3.38 15.15
CA ALA A 19 8.22 -2.00 15.56
C ALA A 19 7.40 -1.03 14.68
N TRP A 20 7.31 -1.31 13.39
CA TRP A 20 6.49 -0.52 12.47
C TRP A 20 4.99 -0.61 12.81
N GLU A 21 4.46 -1.82 12.99
CA GLU A 21 3.04 -2.04 13.33
C GLU A 21 2.64 -1.47 14.69
N GLN A 22 3.58 -1.41 15.65
CA GLN A 22 3.37 -0.68 16.92
C GLN A 22 3.26 0.83 16.69
N GLY A 23 4.07 1.38 15.78
CA GLY A 23 3.96 2.78 15.36
C GLY A 23 2.61 3.08 14.71
N LEU A 24 2.17 2.21 13.78
CA LEU A 24 0.84 2.31 13.16
C LEU A 24 -0.29 2.21 14.18
N ALA A 25 -0.20 1.29 15.14
CA ALA A 25 -1.22 1.15 16.19
C ALA A 25 -1.34 2.41 17.07
N ARG A 26 -0.25 3.14 17.30
CA ARG A 26 -0.31 4.44 18.01
C ARG A 26 -1.06 5.50 17.20
N LEU A 27 -1.03 5.41 15.87
CA LEU A 27 -1.67 6.38 14.99
C LEU A 27 -3.13 6.03 14.68
N TYR A 28 -3.40 4.75 14.43
CA TYR A 28 -4.69 4.22 13.95
C TYR A 28 -5.42 3.35 14.99
N GLY A 29 -4.93 3.28 16.23
CA GLY A 29 -5.52 2.44 17.28
C GLY A 29 -5.28 0.95 17.04
N SER A 30 -6.35 0.18 16.82
CA SER A 30 -6.27 -1.28 16.70
C SER A 30 -5.60 -1.73 15.39
N GLN A 31 -4.77 -2.77 15.45
CA GLN A 31 -4.15 -3.37 14.26
C GLN A 31 -5.14 -4.14 13.38
N ASP A 32 -6.20 -4.69 13.98
CA ASP A 32 -7.22 -5.45 13.25
C ASP A 32 -8.29 -4.55 12.63
N THR A 33 -8.63 -3.47 13.35
CA THR A 33 -9.69 -2.52 13.01
C THR A 33 -9.15 -1.10 13.11
N PRO A 34 -8.24 -0.71 12.21
CA PRO A 34 -7.63 0.61 12.25
C PRO A 34 -8.70 1.69 12.09
N SER A 35 -8.60 2.71 12.92
CA SER A 35 -9.46 3.90 12.91
C SER A 35 -8.64 5.13 13.26
N TYR A 36 -8.74 6.18 12.44
CA TYR A 36 -8.07 7.44 12.71
C TYR A 36 -9.06 8.44 13.31
N THR A 37 -8.73 8.97 14.49
CA THR A 37 -9.55 9.94 15.23
C THR A 37 -8.88 11.30 15.41
N GLY A 38 -7.65 11.47 14.95
CA GLY A 38 -6.93 12.74 15.02
C GLY A 38 -7.38 13.74 13.95
N PRO A 39 -6.84 14.98 13.97
CA PRO A 39 -7.05 15.95 12.90
C PRO A 39 -6.43 15.46 11.60
N SER A 40 -7.12 15.66 10.48
CA SER A 40 -6.59 15.22 9.18
C SER A 40 -5.32 15.98 8.80
N PHE A 41 -4.63 15.52 7.76
CA PHE A 41 -3.48 16.23 7.22
C PHE A 41 -3.92 17.56 6.58
N ILE A 42 -5.09 17.59 5.92
CA ILE A 42 -5.66 18.82 5.38
C ILE A 42 -5.95 19.83 6.50
N ASP A 43 -6.57 19.41 7.61
CA ASP A 43 -6.88 20.31 8.74
C ASP A 43 -5.64 20.94 9.37
N ARG A 44 -4.49 20.28 9.25
CA ARG A 44 -3.21 20.72 9.82
C ARG A 44 -2.37 21.55 8.88
N GLY A 45 -2.64 21.51 7.58
CA GLY A 45 -1.85 22.28 6.62
C GLY A 45 -2.33 23.72 6.51
N THR A 46 -1.40 24.58 6.11
CA THR A 46 -1.66 26.01 5.89
C THR A 46 -1.88 26.28 4.41
N GLU A 47 -2.51 27.40 4.08
CA GLU A 47 -2.65 27.84 2.68
C GLU A 47 -1.31 27.90 1.95
N SER A 48 -0.29 28.46 2.62
CA SER A 48 1.09 28.50 2.09
C SER A 48 1.69 27.12 1.80
N MET A 49 1.32 26.09 2.57
CA MET A 49 1.76 24.72 2.30
C MET A 49 1.15 24.20 1.01
N TRP A 50 -0.13 24.49 0.77
CA TRP A 50 -0.85 24.05 -0.41
C TRP A 50 -0.43 24.81 -1.67
N ASP A 51 -0.18 26.11 -1.55
CA ASP A 51 0.31 26.91 -2.67
C ASP A 51 1.63 26.38 -3.21
N LEU A 52 2.51 25.86 -2.35
CA LEU A 52 3.77 25.21 -2.75
C LEU A 52 3.55 23.98 -3.64
N PHE A 53 2.48 23.20 -3.41
CA PHE A 53 2.15 22.04 -4.26
C PHE A 53 1.74 22.46 -5.68
N THR A 54 1.08 23.61 -5.82
CA THR A 54 0.65 24.14 -7.13
C THR A 54 1.64 25.06 -7.80
N ALA A 55 2.56 25.67 -7.06
CA ALA A 55 3.57 26.58 -7.60
C ALA A 55 4.63 25.86 -8.44
N SER A 56 4.71 24.53 -8.33
CA SER A 56 5.72 23.70 -8.98
C SER A 56 5.11 22.81 -10.06
N ASP A 57 5.37 23.15 -11.33
CA ASP A 57 5.01 22.29 -12.48
C ASP A 57 5.62 20.88 -12.33
N VAL A 58 6.79 20.80 -11.70
CA VAL A 58 7.47 19.53 -11.38
C VAL A 58 6.60 18.65 -10.50
N THR A 59 5.90 19.21 -9.51
CA THR A 59 5.02 18.45 -8.61
C THR A 59 3.82 17.86 -9.36
N VAL A 60 3.24 18.64 -10.28
CA VAL A 60 2.13 18.18 -11.14
C VAL A 60 2.61 17.05 -12.06
N GLN A 61 3.77 17.24 -12.72
CA GLN A 61 4.35 16.24 -13.62
C GLN A 61 4.69 14.93 -12.89
N ILE A 62 5.37 15.00 -11.75
CA ILE A 62 5.70 13.83 -10.92
C ILE A 62 4.42 13.11 -10.50
N THR A 63 3.39 13.85 -10.06
CA THR A 63 2.12 13.23 -9.67
C THR A 63 1.46 12.53 -10.85
N SER A 64 1.47 13.13 -12.04
CA SER A 64 0.92 12.52 -13.26
C SER A 64 1.68 11.26 -13.67
N ILE A 65 3.01 11.25 -13.56
CA ILE A 65 3.85 10.06 -13.84
C ILE A 65 3.48 8.95 -12.87
N MET A 66 3.43 9.26 -11.57
CA MET A 66 3.08 8.28 -10.54
C MET A 66 1.67 7.70 -10.73
N VAL A 67 0.70 8.51 -11.17
CA VAL A 67 -0.67 8.05 -11.45
C VAL A 67 -0.65 7.02 -12.57
N ASN A 68 0.05 7.32 -13.66
CA ASN A 68 0.18 6.40 -14.80
C ASN A 68 0.90 5.10 -14.40
N GLU A 69 2.01 5.20 -13.67
CA GLU A 69 2.75 4.03 -13.18
C GLU A 69 1.90 3.15 -12.28
N ALA A 70 1.19 3.74 -11.31
CA ALA A 70 0.31 2.99 -10.42
C ALA A 70 -0.81 2.28 -11.19
N ALA A 71 -1.38 2.93 -12.22
CA ALA A 71 -2.41 2.34 -13.07
C ALA A 71 -1.87 1.16 -13.91
N ILE A 72 -0.69 1.32 -14.51
CA ILE A 72 -0.01 0.26 -15.26
C ILE A 72 0.30 -0.93 -14.34
N LEU A 73 0.87 -0.67 -13.16
CA LEU A 73 1.19 -1.70 -12.18
C LEU A 73 -0.07 -2.44 -11.71
N GLN A 74 -1.17 -1.72 -11.47
CA GLN A 74 -2.42 -2.34 -11.04
C GLN A 74 -3.01 -3.26 -12.13
N ARG A 75 -2.98 -2.84 -13.40
CA ARG A 75 -3.37 -3.72 -14.52
C ARG A 75 -2.46 -4.95 -14.60
N ASN A 76 -1.15 -4.76 -14.46
CA ASN A 76 -0.21 -5.88 -14.54
C ASN A 76 -0.39 -6.86 -13.38
N LEU A 77 -0.59 -6.37 -12.15
CA LEU A 77 -0.97 -7.20 -11.00
C LEU A 77 -2.26 -7.98 -11.32
N THR A 78 -3.26 -7.31 -11.88
CA THR A 78 -4.54 -7.96 -12.21
C THR A 78 -4.35 -9.13 -13.18
N ARG A 79 -3.58 -8.94 -14.25
CA ARG A 79 -3.25 -9.99 -15.22
C ARG A 79 -2.50 -11.15 -14.58
N ASP A 80 -1.44 -10.85 -13.81
CA ASP A 80 -0.61 -11.86 -13.14
C ASP A 80 -1.43 -12.65 -12.11
N SER A 81 -2.31 -11.96 -11.39
CA SER A 81 -3.18 -12.56 -10.37
C SER A 81 -4.26 -13.43 -10.99
N ALA A 82 -4.87 -13.00 -12.10
CA ALA A 82 -5.85 -13.79 -12.83
C ALA A 82 -5.24 -15.12 -13.30
N LEU A 83 -4.02 -15.07 -13.86
CA LEU A 83 -3.28 -16.26 -14.26
C LEU A 83 -3.02 -17.19 -13.06
N ARG A 84 -2.49 -16.66 -11.96
CA ARG A 84 -2.15 -17.46 -10.76
C ARG A 84 -3.38 -18.07 -10.07
N LEU A 85 -4.47 -17.32 -10.02
CA LEU A 85 -5.73 -17.80 -9.45
C LEU A 85 -6.37 -18.89 -10.31
N ALA A 86 -6.32 -18.76 -11.64
CA ALA A 86 -6.93 -19.71 -12.56
C ALA A 86 -6.08 -20.96 -12.80
N GLU A 87 -4.77 -20.80 -13.04
CA GLU A 87 -3.89 -21.87 -13.52
C GLU A 87 -3.03 -22.49 -12.41
N ASN A 88 -2.58 -21.69 -11.44
CA ASN A 88 -1.66 -22.16 -10.40
C ASN A 88 -2.36 -22.54 -9.09
N ASN A 89 -3.69 -22.49 -9.03
CA ASN A 89 -4.47 -22.81 -7.84
C ASN A 89 -4.04 -22.03 -6.58
N PHE A 90 -3.49 -20.81 -6.77
CA PHE A 90 -2.85 -20.02 -5.73
C PHE A 90 -3.73 -19.87 -4.48
N GLU A 91 -5.01 -19.58 -4.65
CA GLU A 91 -5.93 -19.40 -3.53
C GLU A 91 -6.06 -20.65 -2.65
N SER A 92 -6.13 -21.83 -3.25
CA SER A 92 -6.20 -23.08 -2.50
C SER A 92 -4.89 -23.35 -1.75
N GLU A 93 -3.75 -23.17 -2.42
CA GLU A 93 -2.44 -23.35 -1.81
C GLU A 93 -2.20 -22.36 -0.65
N TRP A 94 -2.58 -21.10 -0.83
CA TRP A 94 -2.53 -20.07 0.20
C TRP A 94 -3.37 -20.42 1.43
N LYS A 95 -4.60 -20.89 1.21
CA LYS A 95 -5.50 -21.35 2.28
C LYS A 95 -4.98 -22.60 2.98
N ASN A 96 -4.25 -23.46 2.29
CA ASN A 96 -3.65 -24.67 2.85
C ASN A 96 -2.34 -24.41 3.60
N CYS A 97 -1.71 -23.24 3.43
CA CYS A 97 -0.54 -22.87 4.23
C CYS A 97 -0.85 -22.79 5.73
N THR A 98 0.18 -22.99 6.55
CA THR A 98 0.10 -22.64 7.97
C THR A 98 0.14 -21.13 8.15
N SER A 99 -0.22 -20.66 9.34
CA SER A 99 -0.11 -19.25 9.71
C SER A 99 1.33 -18.74 9.57
N GLU A 100 2.30 -19.53 10.02
CA GLU A 100 3.73 -19.20 9.98
C GLU A 100 4.24 -19.09 8.54
N THR A 101 3.80 -19.99 7.65
CA THR A 101 4.18 -19.95 6.23
C THR A 101 3.62 -18.70 5.54
N ARG A 102 2.36 -18.34 5.79
CA ARG A 102 1.80 -17.09 5.25
C ARG A 102 2.52 -15.85 5.77
N GLU A 103 2.80 -15.81 7.07
CA GLU A 103 3.54 -14.71 7.69
C GLU A 103 4.91 -14.52 7.05
N LYS A 104 5.64 -15.61 6.81
CA LYS A 104 6.92 -15.58 6.09
C LYS A 104 6.78 -14.90 4.72
N TRP A 105 5.77 -15.26 3.93
CA TRP A 105 5.58 -14.68 2.59
C TRP A 105 5.12 -13.22 2.63
N ILE A 106 4.27 -12.86 3.58
CA ILE A 106 3.88 -11.46 3.80
C ILE A 106 5.09 -10.61 4.18
N LEU A 107 5.92 -11.08 5.11
CA LEU A 107 7.17 -10.41 5.49
C LEU A 107 8.14 -10.28 4.32
N GLU A 108 8.32 -11.34 3.54
CA GLU A 108 9.17 -11.30 2.35
C GLU A 108 8.66 -10.25 1.34
N GLY A 109 7.36 -10.19 1.10
CA GLY A 109 6.76 -9.18 0.24
C GLY A 109 6.99 -7.76 0.74
N LEU A 110 6.84 -7.53 2.06
CA LEU A 110 7.14 -6.24 2.70
C LEU A 110 8.61 -5.84 2.58
N VAL A 111 9.54 -6.78 2.73
CA VAL A 111 10.97 -6.52 2.58
C VAL A 111 11.29 -6.14 1.14
N ARG A 112 10.81 -6.92 0.16
CA ARG A 112 11.08 -6.66 -1.26
C ARG A 112 10.54 -5.31 -1.72
N VAL A 113 9.32 -4.95 -1.31
CA VAL A 113 8.75 -3.63 -1.64
C VAL A 113 9.60 -2.53 -0.99
N CYS A 114 9.98 -2.64 0.28
CA CYS A 114 10.80 -1.62 0.93
C CYS A 114 12.24 -1.52 0.36
N GLN A 115 12.77 -2.61 -0.20
CA GLN A 115 14.06 -2.62 -0.90
C GLN A 115 13.97 -2.00 -2.31
N ALA A 116 12.80 -2.06 -2.96
CA ALA A 116 12.63 -1.58 -4.33
C ALA A 116 12.77 -0.05 -4.46
N HIS A 117 12.42 0.70 -3.41
CA HIS A 117 12.53 2.16 -3.40
C HIS A 117 12.66 2.72 -1.97
N PRO A 118 13.56 3.69 -1.71
CA PRO A 118 13.81 4.21 -0.36
C PRO A 118 12.56 4.78 0.33
N ASP A 119 11.65 5.40 -0.42
CA ASP A 119 10.42 5.96 0.15
C ASP A 119 9.35 4.92 0.53
N PHE A 120 9.47 3.67 0.08
CA PHE A 120 8.38 2.70 0.26
C PHE A 120 8.18 2.30 1.71
N GLU A 121 9.25 2.30 2.52
CA GLU A 121 9.12 2.08 3.96
C GLU A 121 8.24 3.16 4.60
N GLN A 122 8.41 4.44 4.23
CA GLN A 122 7.58 5.53 4.74
C GLN A 122 6.12 5.43 4.26
N ARG A 123 5.88 4.95 3.03
CA ARG A 123 4.53 4.80 2.47
C ARG A 123 3.66 3.80 3.23
N ARG A 124 4.27 2.90 4.00
CA ARG A 124 3.55 2.00 4.91
C ARG A 124 2.68 2.76 5.93
N LEU A 125 3.01 4.01 6.22
CA LEU A 125 2.21 4.88 7.11
C LEU A 125 0.77 5.06 6.62
N TYR A 126 0.58 4.99 5.29
CA TYR A 126 -0.72 5.19 4.64
C TYR A 126 -1.50 3.89 4.46
N CYS A 127 -0.95 2.74 4.87
CA CYS A 127 -1.51 1.42 4.60
C CYS A 127 -1.81 0.67 5.91
N PRO A 128 -2.72 1.18 6.78
CA PRO A 128 -2.99 0.56 8.07
C PRO A 128 -3.60 -0.85 7.97
N GLU A 129 -4.11 -1.23 6.79
CA GLU A 129 -4.57 -2.59 6.49
C GLU A 129 -3.44 -3.62 6.28
N VAL A 130 -2.20 -3.17 6.06
CA VAL A 130 -1.05 -4.03 5.81
C VAL A 130 -0.32 -4.31 7.13
N THR A 131 -0.94 -5.16 7.95
CA THR A 131 -0.32 -5.73 9.16
C THR A 131 -0.34 -7.25 9.09
N LEU A 132 0.66 -7.91 9.68
CA LEU A 132 0.72 -9.36 9.77
C LEU A 132 -0.49 -9.92 10.48
N LEU A 133 -0.88 -9.30 11.60
CA LEU A 133 -2.05 -9.72 12.36
C LEU A 133 -3.28 -9.74 11.45
N ARG A 134 -3.58 -8.64 10.76
CA ARG A 134 -4.77 -8.53 9.91
C ARG A 134 -4.70 -9.45 8.70
N LEU A 135 -3.60 -9.43 7.95
CA LEU A 135 -3.48 -10.19 6.69
C LEU A 135 -3.42 -11.71 6.92
N ASN A 136 -2.86 -12.14 8.05
CA ASN A 136 -2.78 -13.55 8.44
C ASN A 136 -3.95 -13.99 9.33
N SER A 137 -4.87 -13.08 9.68
CA SER A 137 -6.01 -13.38 10.53
C SER A 137 -7.03 -14.32 9.86
N LYS A 138 -8.18 -14.46 10.53
CA LYS A 138 -9.39 -15.23 10.25
C LYS A 138 -9.52 -15.81 8.82
N GLY A 139 -10.01 -17.06 8.75
CA GLY A 139 -10.39 -17.67 7.48
C GLY A 139 -9.21 -18.15 6.63
N LYS A 140 -8.12 -18.63 7.25
CA LYS A 140 -6.93 -19.17 6.56
C LYS A 140 -6.22 -18.12 5.68
N GLY A 141 -6.08 -16.89 6.18
CA GLY A 141 -5.45 -15.79 5.44
C GLY A 141 -6.36 -15.15 4.38
N GLN A 142 -7.69 -15.23 4.57
CA GLN A 142 -8.67 -14.62 3.66
C GLN A 142 -8.48 -13.11 3.47
N PRO A 143 -8.13 -12.31 4.50
CA PRO A 143 -7.95 -10.87 4.32
C PRO A 143 -6.86 -10.49 3.29
N PHE A 144 -5.80 -11.30 3.15
CA PHE A 144 -4.81 -11.10 2.09
C PHE A 144 -5.43 -11.32 0.69
N LEU A 145 -6.22 -12.38 0.53
CA LEU A 145 -6.91 -12.67 -0.74
C LEU A 145 -7.95 -11.60 -1.08
N ASP A 146 -8.65 -11.07 -0.07
CA ASP A 146 -9.61 -9.98 -0.25
C ASP A 146 -8.91 -8.69 -0.68
N LEU A 147 -7.76 -8.37 -0.06
CA LEU A 147 -6.91 -7.26 -0.48
C LEU A 147 -6.45 -7.43 -1.93
N LEU A 148 -5.98 -8.62 -2.30
CA LEU A 148 -5.56 -8.93 -3.66
C LEU A 148 -6.69 -8.68 -4.67
N ARG A 149 -7.89 -9.22 -4.42
CA ARG A 149 -9.05 -9.03 -5.30
C ARG A 149 -9.52 -7.58 -5.35
N ALA A 150 -9.49 -6.87 -4.23
CA ALA A 150 -9.90 -5.46 -4.19
C ALA A 150 -9.00 -4.55 -5.04
N LEU A 151 -7.71 -4.90 -5.17
CA LEU A 151 -6.75 -4.20 -6.03
C LEU A 151 -6.85 -4.60 -7.51
N CYS A 152 -7.48 -5.73 -7.82
CA CYS A 152 -7.71 -6.17 -9.20
C CYS A 152 -8.73 -5.28 -9.92
N LEU A 153 -8.47 -5.06 -11.21
CA LEU A 153 -9.36 -4.37 -12.14
C LEU A 153 -10.36 -5.35 -12.77
N ASP A 154 -11.53 -4.85 -13.17
CA ASP A 154 -12.52 -5.65 -13.89
C ASP A 154 -12.14 -5.81 -15.37
N ASP A 155 -11.50 -4.79 -15.96
CA ASP A 155 -10.93 -4.81 -17.31
C ASP A 155 -9.42 -5.12 -17.24
N LEU A 156 -9.03 -6.24 -17.86
CA LEU A 156 -7.65 -6.70 -17.92
C LEU A 156 -6.83 -6.05 -19.04
N ASP A 157 -7.49 -5.48 -20.04
CA ASP A 157 -6.85 -5.10 -21.30
C ASP A 157 -6.49 -3.62 -21.36
N THR A 158 -7.32 -2.78 -20.74
CA THR A 158 -7.12 -1.34 -20.73
C THR A 158 -6.34 -0.88 -19.50
N VAL A 159 -5.37 0.02 -19.67
CA VAL A 159 -4.80 0.76 -18.54
C VAL A 159 -5.81 1.83 -18.15
N PRO A 160 -6.32 1.86 -16.90
CA PRO A 160 -7.25 2.89 -16.50
C PRO A 160 -6.54 4.24 -16.43
N SER A 161 -7.24 5.33 -16.72
CA SER A 161 -6.64 6.68 -16.64
C SER A 161 -6.22 7.07 -15.23
N ASN A 162 -6.84 6.46 -14.21
CA ASN A 162 -6.45 6.59 -12.81
C ASN A 162 -6.44 5.20 -12.16
N PRO A 163 -5.53 4.95 -11.21
CA PRO A 163 -5.54 3.70 -10.46
C PRO A 163 -6.82 3.59 -9.61
N LYS A 164 -7.38 2.38 -9.54
CA LYS A 164 -8.57 2.07 -8.74
C LYS A 164 -8.26 2.18 -7.24
N PRO A 165 -9.02 2.99 -6.49
CA PRO A 165 -8.90 3.09 -5.03
C PRO A 165 -9.16 1.79 -4.31
N LEU A 166 -8.33 1.51 -3.31
CA LEU A 166 -8.74 0.64 -2.20
C LEU A 166 -9.44 1.51 -1.14
N PRO A 167 -10.74 1.30 -0.84
CA PRO A 167 -11.42 2.06 0.21
C PRO A 167 -10.75 1.88 1.58
N SER A 168 -10.61 2.95 2.37
CA SER A 168 -10.09 2.88 3.74
C SER A 168 -10.48 4.11 4.56
N ASP A 169 -11.49 3.97 5.40
CA ASP A 169 -11.97 5.04 6.29
C ASP A 169 -10.85 5.65 7.15
N ALA A 170 -9.92 4.82 7.63
CA ALA A 170 -8.80 5.26 8.45
C ALA A 170 -7.84 6.15 7.65
N PHE A 171 -7.49 5.74 6.42
CA PHE A 171 -6.65 6.54 5.53
C PHE A 171 -7.37 7.81 5.08
N ASP A 172 -8.65 7.72 4.71
CA ASP A 172 -9.44 8.85 4.22
C ASP A 172 -9.59 9.93 5.29
N ARG A 173 -9.80 9.55 6.55
CA ARG A 173 -9.78 10.47 7.70
C ARG A 173 -8.38 11.03 7.97
N PHE A 174 -7.34 10.20 7.86
CA PHE A 174 -5.96 10.64 8.10
C PHE A 174 -5.51 11.70 7.11
N ILE A 175 -5.77 11.48 5.82
CA ILE A 175 -5.42 12.44 4.77
C ILE A 175 -6.41 13.60 4.71
N GLY A 176 -7.68 13.38 5.07
CA GLY A 176 -8.75 14.38 4.91
C GLY A 176 -9.37 14.33 3.52
N TYR A 177 -9.49 13.13 2.93
CA TYR A 177 -10.00 12.93 1.56
C TYR A 177 -11.45 13.40 1.41
N ASN A 178 -12.27 13.20 2.44
CA ASN A 178 -13.68 13.60 2.43
C ASN A 178 -13.89 15.12 2.64
N ILE A 179 -12.83 15.89 2.85
CA ILE A 179 -12.90 17.34 2.99
C ILE A 179 -12.91 17.94 1.57
N SER A 180 -14.09 18.41 1.14
CA SER A 180 -14.22 19.14 -0.11
C SER A 180 -13.44 20.45 -0.02
N THR A 181 -12.59 20.69 -1.02
CA THR A 181 -11.74 21.88 -1.09
C THR A 181 -11.66 22.37 -2.52
N GLN A 182 -11.67 23.70 -2.69
CA GLN A 182 -11.39 24.34 -3.98
C GLN A 182 -9.90 24.64 -4.18
N ASN A 183 -9.08 24.46 -3.14
CA ASN A 183 -7.64 24.68 -3.24
C ASN A 183 -6.99 23.56 -4.07
N ARG A 184 -6.45 23.91 -5.24
CA ARG A 184 -5.84 22.97 -6.18
C ARG A 184 -4.61 22.25 -5.61
N GLY A 185 -3.85 22.91 -4.73
CA GLY A 185 -2.70 22.30 -4.03
C GLY A 185 -3.13 21.20 -3.09
N CYS A 186 -4.22 21.43 -2.36
CA CYS A 186 -4.84 20.43 -1.50
C CYS A 186 -5.34 19.21 -2.30
N GLN A 187 -6.00 19.43 -3.45
CA GLN A 187 -6.45 18.37 -4.34
C GLN A 187 -5.27 17.55 -4.91
N LEU A 188 -4.20 18.23 -5.34
CA LEU A 188 -3.00 17.58 -5.85
C LEU A 188 -2.29 16.76 -4.77
N PHE A 189 -2.24 17.26 -3.54
CA PHE A 189 -1.73 16.51 -2.39
C PHE A 189 -2.54 15.24 -2.14
N GLN A 190 -3.88 15.35 -2.06
CA GLN A 190 -4.76 14.20 -1.87
C GLN A 190 -4.53 13.13 -2.95
N LEU A 191 -4.48 13.54 -4.22
CA LEU A 191 -4.18 12.65 -5.35
C LEU A 191 -2.80 11.99 -5.21
N SER A 192 -1.77 12.76 -4.84
CA SER A 192 -0.43 12.23 -4.64
C SER A 192 -0.36 11.18 -3.53
N GLN A 193 -1.00 11.42 -2.37
CA GLN A 193 -1.03 10.46 -1.26
C GLN A 193 -1.80 9.20 -1.61
N PHE A 194 -2.93 9.37 -2.28
CA PHE A 194 -3.75 8.26 -2.75
C PHE A 194 -2.98 7.38 -3.75
N THR A 195 -2.33 7.98 -4.75
CA THR A 195 -1.50 7.26 -5.72
C THR A 195 -0.32 6.57 -5.05
N LYS A 196 0.36 7.22 -4.10
CA LYS A 196 1.46 6.61 -3.32
C LYS A 196 0.99 5.38 -2.57
N ARG A 197 -0.19 5.44 -1.94
CA ARG A 197 -0.80 4.32 -1.23
C ARG A 197 -1.14 3.18 -2.18
N THR A 198 -1.85 3.45 -3.28
CA THR A 198 -2.21 2.41 -4.26
C THR A 198 -0.96 1.76 -4.87
N HIS A 199 0.04 2.55 -5.23
CA HIS A 199 1.32 2.04 -5.72
C HIS A 199 1.99 1.10 -4.70
N PHE A 200 2.09 1.51 -3.43
CA PHE A 200 2.65 0.66 -2.39
C PHE A 200 1.88 -0.65 -2.24
N LEU A 201 0.54 -0.59 -2.16
CA LEU A 201 -0.31 -1.77 -1.97
C LEU A 201 -0.19 -2.77 -3.13
N VAL A 202 -0.22 -2.28 -4.37
CA VAL A 202 -0.06 -3.11 -5.57
C VAL A 202 1.31 -3.78 -5.55
N MET A 203 2.37 -3.02 -5.29
CA MET A 203 3.73 -3.57 -5.24
C MET A 203 3.91 -4.57 -4.09
N PHE A 204 3.34 -4.30 -2.93
CA PHE A 204 3.37 -5.21 -1.79
C PHE A 204 2.70 -6.54 -2.14
N VAL A 205 1.44 -6.51 -2.60
CA VAL A 205 0.69 -7.72 -2.93
C VAL A 205 1.38 -8.50 -4.05
N TRP A 206 1.89 -7.82 -5.07
CA TRP A 206 2.62 -8.47 -6.15
C TRP A 206 3.89 -9.14 -5.66
N ASN A 207 4.66 -8.49 -4.77
CA ASN A 207 5.86 -9.10 -4.20
C ASN A 207 5.55 -10.28 -3.29
N VAL A 208 4.41 -10.31 -2.60
CA VAL A 208 3.95 -11.50 -1.86
C VAL A 208 3.64 -12.65 -2.83
N LEU A 209 2.94 -12.38 -3.94
CA LEU A 209 2.67 -13.39 -4.97
C LEU A 209 3.98 -13.95 -5.55
N LEU A 210 4.89 -13.09 -5.99
CA LEU A 210 6.18 -13.52 -6.54
C LEU A 210 6.97 -14.34 -5.52
N ALA A 211 7.04 -13.86 -4.27
CA ALA A 211 7.74 -14.57 -3.20
C ALA A 211 7.14 -15.97 -2.93
N PHE A 212 5.82 -16.08 -2.92
CA PHE A 212 5.11 -17.35 -2.70
C PHE A 212 5.50 -18.40 -3.76
N HIS A 213 5.65 -17.97 -5.01
CA HIS A 213 6.02 -18.85 -6.12
C HIS A 213 7.55 -18.97 -6.32
N GLY A 214 8.37 -18.41 -5.44
CA GLY A 214 9.84 -18.45 -5.54
C GLY A 214 10.41 -17.59 -6.68
N GLU A 215 9.63 -16.65 -7.19
CA GLU A 215 10.00 -15.77 -8.30
C GLU A 215 10.53 -14.42 -7.79
N SER A 216 11.19 -13.66 -8.66
CA SER A 216 11.53 -12.25 -8.44
C SER A 216 11.41 -11.47 -9.75
N LYS A 217 11.05 -10.19 -9.66
CA LYS A 217 11.07 -9.25 -10.78
C LYS A 217 11.84 -8.01 -10.39
N THR A 218 12.74 -7.56 -11.26
CA THR A 218 13.33 -6.24 -11.19
C THR A 218 12.37 -5.25 -11.83
N PHE A 219 11.90 -4.29 -11.03
CA PHE A 219 11.16 -3.16 -11.56
C PHE A 219 12.17 -2.13 -12.04
N PRO A 220 12.02 -1.58 -13.26
CA PRO A 220 12.85 -0.45 -13.67
C PRO A 220 12.66 0.67 -12.65
N SER A 221 13.77 1.23 -12.16
CA SER A 221 13.73 2.47 -11.39
C SER A 221 13.30 3.57 -12.36
N SER A 222 12.09 4.06 -12.17
CA SER A 222 11.61 5.32 -12.77
C SER A 222 12.39 6.51 -12.24
#